data_AF-A0A927GIP9-F1
#
_entry.id   AF-A0A927GIP9-F1
#
_cell.length_a   1.000
_cell.length_b   1.000
_cell.length_c   1.000
_cell.angle_alpha   90.00
_cell.angle_beta   90.00
_cell.angle_gamma   90.00
#
_symmetry.space_group_name_H-M   'P 1'
#
loop_
_entity.id
_entity.type
_entity.pdbx_description
1 polymer ?
#
loop_
_entity_poly.entity_id
_entity_poly.type
_entity_poly.pdbx_seq_one_letter_code
_entity_poly.pdbx_strand_id
1 'polypeptide(L)'
;MYEWLEKEIAEINTPKFHVIKGNKAEGIFESSKELYLAFPPSYLAFIANFGGAKLYRRINCYQIGVLNPPQEKILKNGQRLWCIGHFDDAKAYLLASQLKIGRESTIYEWTEDGFEKIADSFEEWLGIRSSDARELYDDTEWKEILNGPKPFTDKEEAIVKARRLFQWHIVEFDKNRNLKIAVRNNSDLVLPYLTIGMRMKNPTQDSQVWWGSGIYLNVSDIQPGEARIIENRINEEVFTPDNTEFFQLPEPLPEDREEYWEFSKIECSR
;
A
#
# COMPACT_ATOMS: atom_id res chain seq x y z
N MET A 1 10.80 24.19 -3.76
CA MET A 1 9.60 23.84 -2.94
C MET A 1 9.84 22.52 -2.22
N TYR A 2 9.98 21.40 -2.92
CA TYR A 2 10.15 20.07 -2.30
C TYR A 2 11.58 19.51 -2.32
N GLU A 3 12.60 20.38 -2.33
CA GLU A 3 14.02 19.96 -2.36
C GLU A 3 14.40 19.10 -1.16
N TRP A 4 13.78 19.33 0.00
CA TRP A 4 13.98 18.52 1.20
C TRP A 4 13.53 17.07 0.99
N LEU A 5 12.41 16.85 0.28
CA LEU A 5 11.87 15.52 0.01
C LEU A 5 12.70 14.80 -1.05
N GLU A 6 13.16 15.53 -2.08
CA GLU A 6 14.08 14.99 -3.09
C GLU A 6 15.37 14.48 -2.43
N LYS A 7 15.91 15.28 -1.52
CA LYS A 7 17.10 14.92 -0.73
C LYS A 7 16.82 13.69 0.14
N GLU A 8 15.72 13.67 0.88
CA GLU A 8 15.38 12.53 1.75
C GLU A 8 15.20 11.24 0.94
N ILE A 9 14.47 11.28 -0.17
CA ILE A 9 14.30 10.13 -1.08
C ILE A 9 15.66 9.63 -1.60
N ALA A 10 16.57 10.54 -1.93
CA ALA A 10 17.89 10.18 -2.43
C ALA A 10 18.82 9.56 -1.37
N GLU A 11 18.61 9.89 -0.09
CA GLU A 11 19.40 9.38 1.03
C GLU A 11 18.95 8.01 1.54
N ILE A 12 17.69 7.64 1.29
CA ILE A 12 17.08 6.40 1.81
C ILE A 12 17.38 5.22 0.89
N ASN A 13 18.12 4.23 1.41
CA ASN A 13 18.43 2.99 0.68
C ASN A 13 17.39 1.88 0.89
N THR A 14 16.21 2.19 1.46
CA THR A 14 15.07 1.27 1.56
C THR A 14 14.08 1.52 0.43
N PRO A 15 14.06 0.70 -0.64
CA PRO A 15 13.34 0.97 -1.88
C PRO A 15 11.86 1.32 -1.74
N LYS A 16 11.10 0.60 -0.90
CA LYS A 16 9.68 0.85 -0.69
C LYS A 16 9.37 1.79 0.47
N PHE A 17 10.36 2.48 1.05
CA PHE A 17 10.05 3.43 2.12
C PHE A 17 9.24 4.63 1.60
N HIS A 18 9.66 5.16 0.45
CA HIS A 18 8.93 6.16 -0.33
C HIS A 18 8.66 5.60 -1.73
N VAL A 19 7.39 5.50 -2.11
CA VAL A 19 6.98 5.01 -3.43
C VAL A 19 6.39 6.17 -4.22
N ILE A 20 7.15 6.61 -5.22
CA ILE A 20 6.76 7.66 -6.16
C ILE A 20 6.25 7.00 -7.44
N LYS A 21 5.02 7.34 -7.86
CA LYS A 21 4.40 6.73 -9.06
C LYS A 21 4.96 7.28 -10.39
N GLY A 22 5.67 8.41 -10.33
CA GLY A 22 6.30 9.05 -11.48
C GLY A 22 5.29 9.69 -12.44
N ASN A 23 5.82 10.38 -13.45
CA ASN A 23 5.07 11.17 -14.43
C ASN A 23 4.27 10.30 -15.41
N LYS A 24 3.14 9.73 -14.96
CA LYS A 24 2.01 9.41 -15.84
C LYS A 24 1.01 10.56 -15.86
N ALA A 25 1.54 11.75 -16.12
CA ALA A 25 0.75 12.93 -16.45
C ALA A 25 0.05 12.81 -17.82
N GLU A 26 0.26 11.74 -18.59
CA GLU A 26 -0.18 11.72 -20.00
C GLU A 26 -1.67 11.42 -20.24
N GLY A 27 -2.51 11.24 -19.21
CA GLY A 27 -3.93 10.90 -19.43
C GLY A 27 -4.97 11.65 -18.60
N ILE A 28 -4.56 12.45 -17.61
CA ILE A 28 -5.48 13.04 -16.62
C ILE A 28 -5.83 14.50 -16.96
N PHE A 29 -4.99 15.21 -17.72
CA PHE A 29 -5.13 16.65 -17.97
C PHE A 29 -6.11 17.03 -19.08
N GLU A 30 -6.75 16.07 -19.75
CA GLU A 30 -7.55 16.38 -20.95
C GLU A 30 -9.02 16.72 -20.65
N SER A 31 -9.63 16.16 -19.60
CA SER A 31 -11.09 16.27 -19.40
C SER A 31 -11.55 17.43 -18.50
N SER A 32 -10.65 18.11 -17.77
CA SER A 32 -11.05 19.18 -16.83
C SER A 32 -9.96 20.23 -16.58
N LYS A 33 -9.40 20.81 -17.65
CA LYS A 33 -8.31 21.81 -17.57
C LYS A 33 -8.63 23.01 -16.66
N GLU A 34 -9.84 23.54 -16.74
CA GLU A 34 -10.22 24.75 -15.97
C GLU A 34 -10.26 24.51 -14.46
N LEU A 35 -10.79 23.36 -14.03
CA LEU A 35 -10.82 22.99 -12.62
C LEU A 35 -9.40 22.75 -12.09
N TYR A 36 -8.54 22.13 -12.89
CA TYR A 36 -7.15 21.87 -12.51
C TYR A 36 -6.35 23.17 -12.29
N LEU A 37 -6.63 24.22 -13.08
CA LEU A 37 -6.03 25.54 -12.88
C LEU A 37 -6.43 26.19 -11.54
N ALA A 38 -7.52 25.74 -10.92
CA ALA A 38 -7.98 26.21 -9.62
C ALA A 38 -7.40 25.43 -8.43
N PHE A 39 -6.67 24.33 -8.66
CA PHE A 39 -5.97 23.62 -7.58
C PHE A 39 -4.78 24.43 -7.05
N PRO A 40 -4.39 24.20 -5.78
CA PRO A 40 -3.26 24.91 -5.17
C PRO A 40 -1.97 24.76 -5.99
N PRO A 41 -1.25 25.87 -6.27
CA PRO A 41 0.03 25.82 -6.98
C PRO A 41 1.03 24.84 -6.37
N SER A 42 1.10 24.77 -5.04
CA SER A 42 1.99 23.84 -4.33
C SER A 42 1.65 22.36 -4.59
N TYR A 43 0.36 22.00 -4.62
CA TYR A 43 -0.09 20.65 -5.00
C TYR A 43 0.25 20.34 -6.46
N LEU A 44 -0.05 21.27 -7.37
CA LEU A 44 0.28 21.09 -8.79
C LEU A 44 1.78 20.91 -9.03
N ALA A 45 2.62 21.67 -8.32
CA ALA A 45 4.07 21.53 -8.37
C ALA A 45 4.53 20.15 -7.87
N PHE A 46 3.91 19.65 -6.79
CA PHE A 46 4.18 18.29 -6.30
C PHE A 46 3.81 17.23 -7.34
N ILE A 47 2.61 17.30 -7.90
CA ILE A 47 2.14 16.37 -8.93
C ILE A 47 3.05 16.40 -10.17
N ALA A 48 3.55 17.57 -10.57
CA ALA A 48 4.45 17.70 -11.72
C ALA A 48 5.82 17.04 -11.48
N ASN A 49 6.31 17.05 -10.24
CA ASN A 49 7.62 16.50 -9.88
C ASN A 49 7.55 15.00 -9.54
N PHE A 50 6.53 14.59 -8.78
CA PHE A 50 6.43 13.25 -8.19
C PHE A 50 5.24 12.43 -8.70
N GLY A 51 4.25 13.06 -9.33
CA GLY A 51 2.97 12.43 -9.60
C GLY A 51 2.23 12.13 -8.29
N GLY A 52 1.71 10.90 -8.17
CA GLY A 52 1.17 10.41 -6.89
C GLY A 52 2.27 9.77 -6.05
N ALA A 53 2.15 9.84 -4.73
CA ALA A 53 3.17 9.33 -3.82
C ALA A 53 2.55 8.52 -2.67
N LYS A 54 3.34 7.59 -2.13
CA LYS A 54 3.12 6.99 -0.82
C LYS A 54 4.42 7.14 -0.03
N LEU A 55 4.38 7.79 1.12
CA LEU A 55 5.56 8.18 1.88
C LEU A 55 5.53 7.58 3.28
N TYR A 56 6.71 7.36 3.84
CA TYR A 56 6.92 6.83 5.19
C TYR A 56 6.21 5.48 5.39
N ARG A 57 6.73 4.43 4.72
CA ARG A 57 6.25 3.06 4.94
C ARG A 57 6.51 2.63 6.38
N ARG A 58 5.48 2.13 7.05
CA ARG A 58 5.59 1.50 8.36
C ARG A 58 4.80 0.21 8.35
N ILE A 59 5.47 -0.91 8.62
CA ILE A 59 4.88 -2.25 8.49
C ILE A 59 4.30 -2.39 7.07
N ASN A 60 2.98 -2.49 6.96
CA ASN A 60 2.26 -2.74 5.71
C ASN A 60 1.44 -1.54 5.23
N CYS A 61 1.62 -0.36 5.83
CA CYS A 61 0.94 0.87 5.44
C CYS A 61 1.94 2.00 5.17
N TYR A 62 1.43 3.09 4.59
CA TYR A 62 2.18 4.33 4.40
C TYR A 62 1.49 5.41 5.20
N GLN A 63 2.27 6.17 5.96
CA GLN A 63 1.71 7.23 6.80
C GLN A 63 1.16 8.37 5.96
N ILE A 64 1.71 8.64 4.77
CA ILE A 64 1.20 9.69 3.90
C ILE A 64 0.93 9.12 2.52
N GLY A 65 -0.21 9.47 1.95
CA GLY A 65 -0.49 9.27 0.53
C GLY A 65 -0.85 10.57 -0.14
N VAL A 66 -0.27 10.82 -1.31
CA VAL A 66 -0.68 11.91 -2.21
C VAL A 66 -1.35 11.30 -3.43
N LEU A 67 -2.60 11.68 -3.64
CA LEU A 67 -3.43 11.16 -4.72
C LEU A 67 -3.14 11.90 -6.02
N ASN A 68 -3.06 11.14 -7.11
CA ASN A 68 -3.03 11.67 -8.47
C ASN A 68 -3.78 10.67 -9.37
N PRO A 69 -4.97 11.02 -9.90
CA PRO A 69 -5.67 12.30 -9.74
C PRO A 69 -6.27 12.48 -8.32
N PRO A 70 -6.64 13.72 -7.95
CA PRO A 70 -7.48 13.94 -6.77
C PRO A 70 -8.87 13.32 -6.98
N GLN A 71 -9.54 12.94 -5.90
CA GLN A 71 -10.84 12.28 -5.96
C GLN A 71 -11.96 13.22 -5.53
N GLU A 72 -12.97 13.39 -6.37
CA GLU A 72 -14.15 14.18 -6.01
C GLU A 72 -15.00 13.44 -4.97
N LYS A 73 -15.51 14.19 -3.99
CA LYS A 73 -16.49 13.71 -3.02
C LYS A 73 -17.61 14.73 -2.87
N ILE A 74 -18.86 14.26 -2.92
CA ILE A 74 -20.05 15.06 -2.66
C ILE A 74 -20.63 14.62 -1.32
N LEU A 75 -20.66 15.53 -0.36
CA LEU A 75 -21.25 15.27 0.95
C LEU A 75 -22.79 15.23 0.87
N LYS A 76 -23.44 14.67 1.90
CA LYS A 76 -24.91 14.61 1.99
C LYS A 76 -25.58 16.00 1.91
N ASN A 77 -24.90 17.05 2.36
CA ASN A 77 -25.37 18.44 2.27
C ASN A 77 -25.14 19.07 0.89
N GLY A 78 -24.64 18.33 -0.10
CA GLY A 78 -24.33 18.80 -1.45
C GLY A 78 -22.96 19.50 -1.59
N GLN A 79 -22.22 19.68 -0.50
CA GLN A 79 -20.89 20.29 -0.54
C GLN A 79 -19.93 19.40 -1.32
N ARG A 80 -19.21 20.01 -2.27
CA ARG A 80 -18.20 19.34 -3.12
C ARG A 80 -16.80 19.52 -2.53
N LEU A 81 -16.05 18.43 -2.50
CA LEU A 81 -14.71 18.33 -1.95
C LEU A 81 -13.80 17.60 -2.93
N TRP A 82 -12.50 17.86 -2.82
CA TRP A 82 -11.46 17.11 -3.53
C TRP A 82 -10.52 16.48 -2.52
N CYS A 83 -10.55 15.15 -2.42
CA CYS A 83 -9.58 14.38 -1.66
C CYS A 83 -8.25 14.37 -2.43
N ILE A 84 -7.20 14.91 -1.83
CA ILE A 84 -5.88 15.04 -2.44
C ILE A 84 -4.84 14.10 -1.82
N GLY A 85 -5.19 13.46 -0.71
CA GLY A 85 -4.25 12.62 0.03
C GLY A 85 -4.83 12.06 1.32
N HIS A 86 -3.96 11.50 2.13
CA HIS A 86 -4.25 11.09 3.50
C HIS A 86 -2.99 11.16 4.37
N PHE A 87 -3.22 11.29 5.67
CA PHE A 87 -2.24 11.04 6.73
C PHE A 87 -2.83 10.01 7.70
N ASP A 88 -2.15 8.90 7.91
CA ASP A 88 -2.68 7.71 8.59
C ASP A 88 -4.05 7.31 8.00
N ASP A 89 -5.11 7.32 8.81
CA ASP A 89 -6.50 7.05 8.42
C ASP A 89 -7.28 8.31 8.01
N ALA A 90 -6.74 9.51 8.29
CA ALA A 90 -7.37 10.78 8.00
C ALA A 90 -7.16 11.20 6.54
N LYS A 91 -8.26 11.46 5.82
CA LYS A 91 -8.22 11.95 4.43
C LYS A 91 -8.03 13.46 4.39
N ALA A 92 -7.18 13.95 3.50
CA ALA A 92 -6.91 15.37 3.26
C ALA A 92 -7.75 15.90 2.10
N TYR A 93 -8.42 17.03 2.31
CA TYR A 93 -9.42 17.59 1.41
C TYR A 93 -9.20 19.08 1.11
N LEU A 94 -9.63 19.45 -0.10
CA LEU A 94 -9.87 20.83 -0.52
C LEU A 94 -11.36 21.09 -0.64
N LEU A 95 -11.84 22.25 -0.17
CA LEU A 95 -13.21 22.68 -0.40
C LEU A 95 -13.35 23.27 -1.81
N ALA A 96 -14.24 22.73 -2.65
CA ALA A 96 -14.39 23.22 -4.02
C ALA A 96 -14.79 24.71 -4.09
N SER A 97 -15.54 25.19 -3.09
CA SER A 97 -15.94 26.60 -2.97
C SER A 97 -14.80 27.56 -2.63
N GLN A 98 -13.65 27.06 -2.20
CA GLN A 98 -12.49 27.86 -1.82
C GLN A 98 -11.37 27.86 -2.88
N LEU A 99 -11.45 26.97 -3.86
CA LEU A 99 -10.47 26.88 -4.94
C LEU A 99 -10.46 28.17 -5.78
N LYS A 100 -9.27 28.73 -5.97
CA LYS A 100 -9.05 29.96 -6.73
C LYS A 100 -7.82 29.79 -7.61
N ILE A 101 -7.95 30.18 -8.88
CA ILE A 101 -6.86 30.07 -9.85
C ILE A 101 -5.61 30.78 -9.33
N GLY A 102 -4.48 30.06 -9.36
CA GLY A 102 -3.17 30.59 -8.98
C GLY A 102 -3.00 30.93 -7.50
N ARG A 103 -3.89 30.44 -6.61
CA ARG A 103 -3.79 30.67 -5.16
C ARG A 103 -3.75 29.36 -4.40
N GLU A 104 -3.02 29.36 -3.30
CA GLU A 104 -3.11 28.29 -2.30
C GLU A 104 -4.52 28.18 -1.74
N SER A 105 -4.83 27.01 -1.20
CA SER A 105 -6.10 26.74 -0.52
C SER A 105 -5.83 25.98 0.75
N THR A 106 -6.67 26.26 1.75
CA THR A 106 -6.64 25.57 3.04
C THR A 106 -6.87 24.08 2.87
N ILE A 107 -6.06 23.27 3.56
CA ILE A 107 -6.20 21.82 3.62
C ILE A 107 -6.96 21.45 4.89
N TYR A 108 -7.99 20.62 4.72
CA TYR A 108 -8.78 20.09 5.81
C TYR A 108 -8.60 18.60 5.93
N GLU A 109 -8.61 18.09 7.15
CA GLU A 109 -8.73 16.65 7.40
C GLU A 109 -10.04 16.34 8.09
N TRP A 110 -10.54 15.12 7.89
CA TRP A 110 -11.74 14.65 8.57
C TRP A 110 -11.35 13.91 9.84
N THR A 111 -11.76 14.45 10.99
CA THR A 111 -11.58 13.87 12.32
C THR A 111 -12.94 13.41 12.89
N GLU A 112 -12.95 12.88 14.11
CA GLU A 112 -14.19 12.53 14.82
C GLU A 112 -15.13 13.74 14.99
N ASP A 113 -14.56 14.93 15.14
CA ASP A 113 -15.27 16.20 15.32
C ASP A 113 -15.64 16.89 13.99
N GLY A 114 -15.31 16.28 12.85
CA GLY A 114 -15.63 16.76 11.51
C GLY A 114 -14.42 17.34 10.76
N PHE A 115 -14.64 18.39 9.96
CA PHE A 115 -13.56 19.00 9.19
C PHE A 115 -12.72 19.93 10.06
N GLU A 116 -11.47 19.55 10.27
CA GLU A 116 -10.47 20.38 10.93
C GLU A 116 -9.54 21.01 9.89
N LYS A 117 -9.26 22.30 10.05
CA LYS A 117 -8.23 22.97 9.24
C LYS A 117 -6.86 22.53 9.76
N ILE A 118 -6.04 21.98 8.87
CA ILE A 118 -4.67 21.53 9.21
C ILE A 118 -3.61 22.52 8.71
N ALA A 119 -3.77 23.05 7.51
CA ALA A 119 -2.77 23.93 6.88
C ALA A 119 -3.42 24.96 5.95
N ASP A 120 -2.71 26.05 5.67
CA ASP A 120 -3.13 27.08 4.71
C ASP A 120 -2.69 26.81 3.27
N SER A 121 -1.84 25.79 3.06
CA SER A 121 -1.37 25.34 1.76
C SER A 121 -1.10 23.83 1.74
N PHE A 122 -0.98 23.25 0.55
CA PHE A 122 -0.59 21.84 0.42
C PHE A 122 0.87 21.61 0.81
N GLU A 123 1.78 22.54 0.49
CA GLU A 123 3.19 22.46 0.93
C GLU A 123 3.30 22.40 2.46
N GLU A 124 2.58 23.28 3.16
CA GLU A 124 2.55 23.30 4.62
C GLU A 124 1.95 22.00 5.20
N TRP A 125 0.83 21.52 4.64
CA TRP A 125 0.24 20.25 5.05
C TRP A 125 1.23 19.09 4.91
N LEU A 126 1.90 18.98 3.76
CA LEU A 126 2.87 17.92 3.52
C LEU A 126 4.07 18.04 4.47
N GLY A 127 4.54 19.25 4.75
CA GLY A 127 5.62 19.49 5.71
C GLY A 127 5.25 19.06 7.13
N ILE A 128 4.07 19.46 7.62
CA ILE A 128 3.55 19.06 8.95
C ILE A 128 3.47 17.54 9.02
N ARG A 129 2.75 16.90 8.08
CA ARG A 129 2.51 15.46 8.10
C ARG A 129 3.78 14.63 7.90
N SER A 130 4.77 15.14 7.16
CA SER A 130 6.07 14.50 7.02
C SER A 130 6.89 14.58 8.30
N SER A 131 6.82 15.69 9.04
CA SER A 131 7.40 15.79 10.38
C SER A 131 6.73 14.80 11.33
N ASP A 132 5.40 14.79 11.38
CA ASP A 132 4.63 13.87 12.22
C ASP A 132 4.97 12.40 11.91
N ALA A 133 5.02 12.04 10.62
CA ALA A 133 5.38 10.69 10.18
C ALA A 133 6.82 10.34 10.56
N ARG A 134 7.77 11.28 10.45
CA ARG A 134 9.16 11.06 10.81
C ARG A 134 9.35 10.81 12.31
N GLU A 135 8.55 11.44 13.17
CA GLU A 135 8.59 11.24 14.63
C GLU A 135 8.16 9.83 15.08
N LEU A 136 7.51 9.06 14.21
CA LEU A 136 7.13 7.68 14.50
C LEU A 136 8.30 6.68 14.46
N TYR A 137 9.48 7.11 14.01
CA TYR A 137 10.68 6.28 13.88
C TYR A 137 11.76 6.74 14.85
N ASP A 138 12.24 5.81 15.68
CA ASP A 138 13.38 6.10 16.55
C ASP A 138 14.71 6.19 15.76
N ASP A 139 15.78 6.60 16.43
CA ASP A 139 17.10 6.76 15.80
C ASP A 139 17.68 5.45 15.24
N THR A 140 17.29 4.32 15.82
CA THR A 140 17.73 2.98 15.38
C THR A 140 16.98 2.59 14.12
N GLU A 141 15.64 2.65 14.15
CA GLU A 141 14.77 2.36 13.01
C GLU A 141 15.12 3.27 11.81
N TRP A 142 15.33 4.57 12.05
CA TRP A 142 15.70 5.51 10.99
C TRP A 142 17.05 5.17 10.36
N LYS A 143 18.05 4.76 11.16
CA LYS A 143 19.34 4.30 10.61
C LYS A 143 19.17 3.04 9.78
N GLU A 144 18.31 2.12 10.18
CA GLU A 144 18.01 0.93 9.38
C GLU A 144 17.36 1.30 8.04
N ILE A 145 16.41 2.24 8.05
CA ILE A 145 15.77 2.77 6.82
C ILE A 145 16.82 3.40 5.89
N LEU A 146 17.73 4.22 6.42
CA LEU A 146 18.81 4.85 5.65
C LEU A 146 19.78 3.83 5.08
N ASN A 147 20.13 2.79 5.83
CA ASN A 147 21.09 1.76 5.39
C ASN A 147 20.49 0.74 4.43
N GLY A 148 19.15 0.63 4.39
CA GLY A 148 18.45 -0.36 3.59
C GLY A 148 18.24 -1.69 4.31
N PRO A 149 17.38 -2.57 3.76
CA PRO A 149 17.09 -3.85 4.36
C PRO A 149 18.31 -4.77 4.32
N LYS A 150 18.48 -5.59 5.38
CA LYS A 150 19.51 -6.63 5.40
C LYS A 150 19.26 -7.62 4.25
N PRO A 151 20.28 -7.95 3.43
CA PRO A 151 20.17 -8.94 2.39
C PRO A 151 19.62 -10.27 2.91
N PHE A 152 19.05 -11.07 2.02
CA PHE A 152 18.66 -12.42 2.36
C PHE A 152 19.88 -13.26 2.77
N THR A 153 19.70 -14.09 3.79
CA THR A 153 20.63 -15.18 4.10
C THR A 153 20.51 -16.31 3.07
N ASP A 154 21.49 -17.20 2.99
CA ASP A 154 21.43 -18.37 2.09
C ASP A 154 20.16 -19.21 2.29
N LYS A 155 19.70 -19.33 3.54
CA LYS A 155 18.45 -20.03 3.89
C LYS A 155 17.23 -19.32 3.35
N GLU A 156 17.19 -17.99 3.45
CA GLU A 156 16.10 -17.17 2.93
C GLU A 156 16.11 -17.19 1.39
N GLU A 157 17.27 -17.11 0.74
CA GLU A 157 17.37 -17.28 -0.70
C GLU A 157 16.86 -18.64 -1.17
N ALA A 158 17.15 -19.71 -0.43
CA ALA A 158 16.62 -21.04 -0.73
C ALA A 158 15.09 -21.07 -0.65
N ILE A 159 14.49 -20.37 0.33
CA ILE A 159 13.04 -20.20 0.43
C ILE A 159 12.48 -19.45 -0.77
N VAL A 160 13.10 -18.33 -1.17
CA VAL A 160 12.68 -17.57 -2.36
C VAL A 160 12.72 -18.45 -3.61
N LYS A 161 13.79 -19.23 -3.80
CA LYS A 161 13.92 -20.17 -4.93
C LYS A 161 12.86 -21.27 -4.87
N ALA A 162 12.63 -21.88 -3.70
CA ALA A 162 11.63 -22.93 -3.52
C ALA A 162 10.22 -22.42 -3.81
N ARG A 163 9.86 -21.24 -3.30
CA ARG A 163 8.55 -20.61 -3.47
C ARG A 163 8.14 -20.50 -4.94
N ARG A 164 9.07 -20.17 -5.84
CA ARG A 164 8.82 -20.09 -7.29
C ARG A 164 8.38 -21.41 -7.92
N LEU A 165 8.73 -22.52 -7.29
CA LEU A 165 8.45 -23.87 -7.80
C LEU A 165 7.16 -24.46 -7.20
N PHE A 166 6.60 -23.83 -6.16
CA PHE A 166 5.26 -24.17 -5.70
C PHE A 166 4.23 -23.71 -6.73
N GLN A 167 3.35 -24.63 -7.13
CA GLN A 167 2.22 -24.34 -8.01
C GLN A 167 0.93 -24.52 -7.24
N TRP A 168 -0.05 -23.66 -7.50
CA TRP A 168 -1.34 -23.76 -6.86
C TRP A 168 -2.47 -23.30 -7.78
N HIS A 169 -3.67 -23.78 -7.51
CA HIS A 169 -4.90 -23.27 -8.09
C HIS A 169 -6.08 -23.50 -7.15
N ILE A 170 -7.09 -22.65 -7.26
CA ILE A 170 -8.34 -22.80 -6.51
C ILE A 170 -9.14 -23.96 -7.09
N VAL A 171 -9.52 -24.91 -6.23
CA VAL A 171 -10.39 -26.05 -6.56
C VAL A 171 -11.84 -25.69 -6.26
N GLU A 172 -12.08 -25.08 -5.10
CA GLU A 172 -13.42 -24.74 -4.63
C GLU A 172 -13.35 -23.49 -3.75
N PHE A 173 -14.31 -22.58 -3.88
CA PHE A 173 -14.58 -21.54 -2.90
C PHE A 173 -16.09 -21.43 -2.73
N ASP A 174 -16.61 -21.85 -1.59
CA ASP A 174 -18.06 -21.95 -1.36
C ASP A 174 -18.65 -20.71 -0.66
N LYS A 175 -19.98 -20.67 -0.57
CA LYS A 175 -20.72 -19.57 0.09
C LYS A 175 -20.52 -19.53 1.61
N ASN A 176 -20.04 -20.62 2.21
CA ASN A 176 -19.68 -20.68 3.63
C ASN A 176 -18.25 -20.19 3.88
N ARG A 177 -17.57 -19.72 2.83
CA ARG A 177 -16.19 -19.24 2.81
C ARG A 177 -15.15 -20.32 3.07
N ASN A 178 -15.49 -21.57 2.75
CA ASN A 178 -14.53 -22.66 2.69
C ASN A 178 -13.81 -22.62 1.35
N LEU A 179 -12.49 -22.58 1.42
CA LEU A 179 -11.58 -22.50 0.30
C LEU A 179 -10.78 -23.79 0.22
N LYS A 180 -10.81 -24.44 -0.95
CA LYS A 180 -9.94 -25.59 -1.26
C LYS A 180 -8.95 -25.20 -2.33
N ILE A 181 -7.67 -25.41 -2.05
CA ILE A 181 -6.57 -25.05 -2.94
C ILE A 181 -5.74 -26.31 -3.18
N ALA A 182 -5.59 -26.69 -4.45
CA ALA A 182 -4.63 -27.71 -4.81
C ALA A 182 -3.25 -27.06 -4.88
N VAL A 183 -2.30 -27.59 -4.11
CA VAL A 183 -0.91 -27.12 -4.04
C VAL A 183 0.02 -28.26 -4.40
N ARG A 184 1.01 -27.99 -5.24
CA ARG A 184 2.07 -28.92 -5.64
C ARG A 184 3.44 -28.33 -5.33
N ASN A 185 4.26 -29.10 -4.63
CA ASN A 185 5.64 -28.73 -4.33
C ASN A 185 6.56 -29.30 -5.42
N ASN A 186 7.05 -28.46 -6.33
CA ASN A 186 8.08 -28.87 -7.30
C ASN A 186 9.50 -28.44 -6.88
N SER A 187 9.69 -27.99 -5.65
CA SER A 187 11.02 -27.70 -5.09
C SER A 187 11.59 -28.93 -4.38
N ASP A 188 12.84 -28.83 -3.96
CA ASP A 188 13.51 -29.77 -3.06
C ASP A 188 13.32 -29.43 -1.58
N LEU A 189 12.66 -28.31 -1.28
CA LEU A 189 12.44 -27.80 0.08
C LEU A 189 10.99 -28.00 0.52
N VAL A 190 10.79 -28.27 1.81
CA VAL A 190 9.47 -28.20 2.44
C VAL A 190 9.34 -26.84 3.11
N LEU A 191 8.35 -26.05 2.65
CA LEU A 191 8.02 -24.76 3.26
C LEU A 191 7.01 -24.95 4.39
N PRO A 192 7.04 -24.14 5.46
CA PRO A 192 6.03 -24.23 6.50
C PRO A 192 4.69 -23.65 6.05
N TYR A 193 4.75 -22.56 5.29
CA TYR A 193 3.59 -21.85 4.76
C TYR A 193 3.86 -21.42 3.32
N LEU A 194 2.79 -21.15 2.58
CA LEU A 194 2.82 -20.49 1.28
C LEU A 194 1.89 -19.28 1.32
N THR A 195 2.43 -18.09 1.07
CA THR A 195 1.66 -16.84 1.07
C THR A 195 1.14 -16.56 -0.34
N ILE A 196 -0.18 -16.46 -0.46
CA ILE A 196 -0.88 -16.11 -1.70
C ILE A 196 -1.69 -14.82 -1.51
N GLY A 197 -1.82 -14.02 -2.58
CA GLY A 197 -2.56 -12.77 -2.53
C GLY A 197 -4.06 -13.02 -2.66
N MET A 198 -4.86 -12.25 -1.92
CA MET A 198 -6.31 -12.22 -2.00
C MET A 198 -6.77 -10.75 -2.06
N ARG A 199 -7.72 -10.44 -2.95
CA ARG A 199 -8.31 -9.10 -3.06
C ARG A 199 -9.75 -9.16 -3.57
N MET A 200 -10.48 -8.05 -3.42
CA MET A 200 -11.78 -7.89 -4.07
C MET A 200 -11.60 -7.58 -5.57
N LYS A 201 -12.44 -8.18 -6.43
CA LYS A 201 -12.44 -7.93 -7.90
C LYS A 201 -12.79 -6.48 -8.25
N ASN A 202 -13.77 -5.90 -7.55
CA ASN A 202 -14.29 -4.56 -7.79
C ASN A 202 -14.37 -3.80 -6.46
N PRO A 203 -13.25 -3.30 -5.91
CA PRO A 203 -13.30 -2.51 -4.69
C PRO A 203 -14.13 -1.24 -4.93
N THR A 204 -15.12 -0.99 -4.08
CA THR A 204 -15.81 0.29 -4.02
C THR A 204 -14.89 1.35 -3.38
N GLN A 205 -15.17 2.64 -3.63
CA GLN A 205 -14.39 3.76 -3.04
C GLN A 205 -14.33 3.72 -1.51
N ASP A 206 -15.37 3.16 -0.86
CA ASP A 206 -15.45 3.02 0.59
C ASP A 206 -14.89 1.67 1.09
N SER A 207 -14.86 0.65 0.23
CA SER A 207 -14.14 -0.60 0.51
C SER A 207 -12.67 -0.44 0.09
N GLN A 208 -11.94 0.39 0.82
CA GLN A 208 -10.47 0.34 0.86
C GLN A 208 -10.03 -0.97 1.55
N VAL A 209 -10.45 -2.11 1.01
CA VAL A 209 -9.98 -3.42 1.47
C VAL A 209 -8.56 -3.55 0.94
N TRP A 210 -7.66 -3.04 1.79
CA TRP A 210 -6.26 -3.38 1.99
C TRP A 210 -5.58 -4.04 0.79
N TRP A 211 -4.71 -3.28 0.14
CA TRP A 211 -3.64 -3.86 -0.66
C TRP A 211 -2.85 -4.80 0.27
N GLY A 212 -3.09 -6.11 0.17
CA GLY A 212 -2.27 -7.11 0.87
C GLY A 212 -2.95 -7.98 1.91
N SER A 213 -4.26 -8.30 1.82
CA SER A 213 -4.74 -9.50 2.53
C SER A 213 -4.14 -10.74 1.86
N GLY A 214 -2.97 -11.17 2.33
CA GLY A 214 -2.43 -12.48 2.00
C GLY A 214 -3.18 -13.54 2.80
N ILE A 215 -3.45 -14.70 2.20
CA ILE A 215 -3.73 -15.90 2.99
C ILE A 215 -2.48 -16.76 3.04
N TYR A 216 -2.22 -17.32 4.20
CA TYR A 216 -1.10 -18.23 4.45
C TYR A 216 -1.65 -19.65 4.48
N LEU A 217 -1.16 -20.49 3.56
CA LEU A 217 -1.53 -21.89 3.47
C LEU A 217 -0.50 -22.71 4.24
N ASN A 218 -0.93 -23.54 5.19
CA ASN A 218 -0.02 -24.50 5.81
C ASN A 218 0.35 -25.59 4.78
N VAL A 219 1.61 -25.58 4.34
CA VAL A 219 2.15 -26.52 3.34
C VAL A 219 3.24 -27.41 3.92
N SER A 220 3.38 -27.46 5.25
CA SER A 220 4.47 -28.18 5.93
C SER A 220 4.51 -29.68 5.66
N ASP A 221 3.38 -30.25 5.23
CA ASP A 221 3.23 -31.69 5.02
C ASP A 221 3.30 -32.07 3.54
N ILE A 222 3.54 -31.11 2.63
CA ILE A 222 3.66 -31.35 1.18
C ILE A 222 5.13 -31.59 0.83
N GLN A 223 5.50 -32.86 0.68
CA GLN A 223 6.88 -33.24 0.35
C GLN A 223 7.26 -32.84 -1.09
N PRO A 224 8.57 -32.74 -1.39
CA PRO A 224 9.05 -32.56 -2.76
C PRO A 224 8.43 -33.54 -3.76
N GLY A 225 7.87 -33.00 -4.84
CA GLY A 225 7.18 -33.74 -5.90
C GLY A 225 5.72 -34.08 -5.60
N GLU A 226 5.23 -33.86 -4.38
CA GLU A 226 3.84 -34.16 -4.00
C GLU A 226 2.85 -33.03 -4.32
N ALA A 227 1.58 -33.40 -4.38
CA ALA A 227 0.46 -32.48 -4.44
C ALA A 227 -0.61 -32.85 -3.40
N ARG A 228 -1.23 -31.83 -2.80
CA ARG A 228 -2.30 -31.97 -1.81
C ARG A 228 -3.37 -30.91 -2.02
N ILE A 229 -4.58 -31.18 -1.55
CA ILE A 229 -5.62 -30.16 -1.39
C ILE A 229 -5.53 -29.65 0.05
N ILE A 230 -5.38 -28.34 0.18
CA ILE A 230 -5.42 -27.62 1.44
C ILE A 230 -6.80 -27.00 1.59
N GLU A 231 -7.42 -27.23 2.74
CA GLU A 231 -8.64 -26.56 3.14
C GLU A 231 -8.28 -25.36 4.02
N ASN A 232 -8.88 -24.21 3.72
CA ASN A 232 -8.72 -22.99 4.49
C ASN A 232 -10.08 -22.28 4.60
N ARG A 233 -10.32 -21.56 5.69
CA ARG A 233 -11.56 -20.81 5.89
C ARG A 233 -11.25 -19.32 5.93
N ILE A 234 -11.93 -18.56 5.07
CA ILE A 234 -11.80 -17.08 5.07
C ILE A 234 -12.76 -16.52 6.11
N ASN A 235 -12.22 -15.82 7.12
CA ASN A 235 -12.98 -15.36 8.27
C ASN A 235 -13.69 -14.03 8.01
N GLU A 236 -13.17 -13.22 7.10
CA GLU A 236 -13.71 -11.92 6.78
C GLU A 236 -14.96 -12.06 5.91
N GLU A 237 -16.06 -11.42 6.31
CA GLU A 237 -17.37 -11.53 5.63
C GLU A 237 -17.41 -10.82 4.29
N VAL A 238 -16.48 -9.89 4.07
CA VAL A 238 -16.36 -9.12 2.85
C VAL A 238 -15.90 -9.97 1.66
N PHE A 239 -15.24 -11.11 1.89
CA PHE A 239 -14.76 -12.00 0.84
C PHE A 239 -15.74 -13.14 0.59
N THR A 240 -16.23 -13.19 -0.64
CA THR A 240 -17.16 -14.20 -1.16
C THR A 240 -16.62 -14.75 -2.48
N PRO A 241 -17.09 -15.93 -2.93
CA PRO A 241 -16.66 -16.49 -4.22
C PRO A 241 -16.86 -15.55 -5.41
N ASP A 242 -17.94 -14.76 -5.37
CA ASP A 242 -18.30 -13.89 -6.48
C ASP A 242 -17.41 -12.65 -6.55
N ASN A 243 -17.03 -12.09 -5.39
CA ASN A 243 -16.30 -10.82 -5.32
C ASN A 243 -14.79 -10.94 -5.02
N THR A 244 -14.25 -12.15 -4.86
CA THR A 244 -12.84 -12.36 -4.49
C THR A 244 -12.01 -12.89 -5.64
N GLU A 245 -10.78 -12.40 -5.75
CA GLU A 245 -9.73 -12.86 -6.66
C GLU A 245 -8.50 -13.29 -5.84
N PHE A 246 -7.94 -14.45 -6.19
CA PHE A 246 -6.67 -14.93 -5.66
C PHE A 246 -5.58 -14.77 -6.73
N PHE A 247 -4.38 -14.38 -6.31
CA PHE A 247 -3.27 -14.14 -7.24
C PHE A 247 -1.92 -14.48 -6.63
N GLN A 248 -0.94 -14.73 -7.51
CA GLN A 248 0.44 -14.95 -7.09
C GLN A 248 1.05 -13.62 -6.64
N LEU A 249 1.50 -13.54 -5.39
CA LEU A 249 2.29 -12.40 -4.92
C LEU A 249 3.64 -12.37 -5.64
N PRO A 250 4.22 -11.17 -5.85
CA PRO A 250 5.55 -11.03 -6.42
C PRO A 250 6.59 -11.80 -5.61
N GLU A 251 7.80 -11.87 -6.14
CA GLU A 251 8.91 -12.42 -5.37
C GLU A 251 9.24 -11.48 -4.20
N PRO A 252 9.40 -12.00 -2.98
CA PRO A 252 9.73 -11.16 -1.83
C PRO A 252 11.11 -10.53 -2.03
N LEU A 253 11.22 -9.25 -1.71
CA LEU A 253 12.50 -8.58 -1.51
C LEU A 253 12.89 -8.64 -0.02
N PRO A 254 14.15 -8.34 0.33
CA PRO A 254 14.58 -8.42 1.73
C PRO A 254 13.78 -7.53 2.70
N GLU A 255 13.24 -6.41 2.22
CA GLU A 255 12.33 -5.54 2.98
C GLU A 255 10.90 -6.09 3.14
N ASP A 256 10.52 -7.13 2.41
CA ASP A 256 9.19 -7.74 2.48
C ASP A 256 9.19 -9.02 3.34
N ARG A 257 10.31 -9.37 3.99
CA ARG A 257 10.48 -10.63 4.74
C ARG A 257 9.32 -10.91 5.71
N GLU A 258 8.83 -9.87 6.38
CA GLU A 258 7.76 -9.99 7.37
C GLU A 258 6.36 -10.19 6.76
N GLU A 259 6.18 -9.86 5.48
CA GLU A 259 4.91 -10.04 4.76
C GLU A 259 4.70 -11.49 4.28
N TYR A 260 5.75 -12.32 4.29
CA TYR A 260 5.75 -13.67 3.73
C TYR A 260 5.94 -14.70 4.85
N TRP A 261 4.88 -15.47 5.12
CA TRP A 261 4.84 -16.46 6.19
C TRP A 261 5.82 -17.63 5.98
N GLU A 262 6.33 -17.80 4.76
CA GLU A 262 7.42 -18.71 4.42
C GLU A 262 8.65 -18.51 5.34
N PHE A 263 8.90 -17.28 5.80
CA PHE A 263 10.06 -16.93 6.63
C PHE A 263 9.82 -17.06 8.15
N SER A 264 8.56 -17.18 8.59
CA SER A 264 8.15 -17.06 10.00
C SER A 264 8.73 -18.10 10.98
N LYS A 265 9.28 -19.23 10.50
CA LYS A 265 9.90 -20.27 11.35
C LYS A 265 11.43 -20.22 11.40
N ILE A 266 12.07 -19.22 10.79
CA ILE A 266 13.54 -19.06 10.90
C ILE A 266 13.94 -18.49 12.27
N GLU A 267 13.04 -17.80 12.96
CA GLU A 267 13.36 -17.05 14.17
C GLU A 267 13.55 -17.87 15.45
N CYS A 268 13.37 -19.21 15.43
CA CYS A 268 13.54 -20.06 16.62
C CYS A 268 14.97 -20.59 16.86
N SER A 269 15.99 -20.02 16.24
CA SER A 269 17.39 -20.32 16.58
C SER A 269 18.15 -19.04 16.89
N ARG A 270 17.91 -18.51 18.10
CA ARG A 270 18.85 -17.65 18.82
C ARG A 270 19.36 -18.40 20.04
#